data_AF-A0A7K0QKN1-F1
#
_entry.id   AF-A0A7K0QKN1-F1
#
_cell.length_a   1.000
_cell.length_b   1.000
_cell.length_c   1.000
_cell.angle_alpha   90.00
_cell.angle_beta   90.00
_cell.angle_gamma   90.00
#
_symmetry.space_group_name_H-M   'P 1'
#
loop_
_entity.id
_entity.type
_entity.pdbx_description
1 polymer ?
#
loop_
_entity_poly.entity_id
_entity_poly.type
_entity_poly.pdbx_seq_one_letter_code
_entity_poly.pdbx_strand_id
1 'polypeptide(L)' 'MTDTAVPLTTKKDWVSDQEVRWCPGCGDYGVMHAVQALMPELGIK' A
#
# COMPACT_ATOMS: atom_id res chain seq x y z
N MET A 1 -13.52 12.48 18.97
CA MET A 1 -13.47 11.77 17.68
C MET A 1 -13.60 12.82 16.60
N THR A 2 -12.47 13.30 16.10
CA THR A 2 -12.43 14.38 15.11
C THR A 2 -12.72 13.75 13.75
N ASP A 3 -13.83 14.16 13.13
CA ASP A 3 -14.21 13.73 11.78
C ASP A 3 -13.15 14.27 10.80
N THR A 4 -12.17 13.42 10.46
CA THR A 4 -11.09 13.78 9.54
C THR A 4 -11.47 13.22 8.19
N ALA A 5 -11.79 14.10 7.24
CA ALA A 5 -12.05 13.71 5.87
C ALA A 5 -10.78 13.08 5.27
N VAL A 6 -10.80 11.77 5.04
CA VAL A 6 -9.69 11.05 4.41
C VAL A 6 -9.79 11.24 2.89
N PRO A 7 -8.78 11.83 2.22
CA PRO A 7 -8.81 11.99 0.77
C PRO A 7 -8.73 10.63 0.08
N LEU A 8 -9.40 10.49 -1.06
CA LEU A 8 -9.27 9.31 -1.93
C LEU A 8 -7.79 9.14 -2.32
N THR A 9 -7.25 7.95 -2.05
CA THR A 9 -5.88 7.58 -2.42
C THR A 9 -5.89 6.61 -3.61
N THR A 10 -4.73 6.44 -4.22
CA THR A 10 -4.47 5.48 -5.29
C THR A 10 -3.40 4.51 -4.84
N LYS A 11 -3.24 3.37 -5.52
CA LYS A 11 -2.17 2.41 -5.23
C LYS A 11 -0.78 3.07 -5.16
N LYS A 12 -0.52 4.08 -6.01
CA LYS A 12 0.78 4.78 -6.05
C LYS A 12 1.12 5.46 -4.74
N ASP A 13 0.12 5.95 -4.02
CA ASP A 13 0.29 6.60 -2.72
C ASP A 13 0.71 5.62 -1.61
N TRP A 14 0.62 4.32 -1.87
CA TRP A 14 0.96 3.24 -0.96
C TRP A 14 2.24 2.48 -1.36
N VAL A 15 2.93 2.95 -2.40
CA VAL A 15 4.22 2.39 -2.84
C VAL A 15 5.34 3.24 -2.23
N SER A 16 6.27 2.57 -1.53
CA SER A 16 7.47 3.22 -1.02
C SER A 16 8.48 3.46 -2.14
N ASP A 17 9.26 4.53 -2.01
CA ASP A 17 10.41 4.85 -2.85
C ASP A 17 11.66 3.98 -2.53
N GLN A 18 11.61 3.22 -1.44
CA GLN A 18 12.68 2.32 -1.04
C GLN A 18 12.73 1.10 -1.95
N GLU A 19 13.95 0.69 -2.33
CA GLU A 19 14.16 -0.56 -3.04
C GLU A 19 13.81 -1.75 -2.16
N VAL A 20 13.11 -2.73 -2.74
CA VAL A 20 12.82 -3.99 -2.04
C VAL A 20 14.02 -4.91 -2.16
N ARG A 21 14.61 -5.29 -1.03
CA ARG A 21 15.84 -6.11 -0.95
C ARG A 21 15.57 -7.60 -0.76
N TRP A 22 14.40 -8.09 -1.16
CA TRP A 22 14.04 -9.50 -1.02
C TRP A 22 14.65 -10.35 -2.13
N CYS A 23 14.92 -11.63 -1.84
CA CYS A 23 15.44 -12.58 -2.81
C CYS A 23 14.54 -12.65 -4.06
N PRO A 24 15.10 -12.77 -5.28
CA PRO A 24 14.28 -12.92 -6.49
C PRO A 24 13.36 -14.14 -6.38
N GLY A 25 12.07 -13.97 -6.68
CA GLY A 25 11.05 -15.01 -6.53
C GLY A 25 10.48 -15.17 -5.12
N CYS A 26 10.86 -14.32 -4.16
CA CYS A 26 10.25 -14.32 -2.82
C CYS A 26 8.73 -14.07 -2.89
N GLY A 27 7.94 -14.86 -2.16
CA GLY A 27 6.48 -14.71 -2.13
C GLY A 27 6.00 -13.37 -1.53
N ASP A 28 6.84 -12.72 -0.73
CA ASP A 28 6.52 -11.45 -0.08
C ASP A 28 6.23 -10.33 -1.09
N TYR A 29 6.82 -10.41 -2.30
CA TYR A 29 6.47 -9.50 -3.39
C TYR A 29 4.96 -9.51 -3.71
N GLY A 30 4.35 -10.70 -3.69
CA GLY A 30 2.92 -10.87 -3.91
C GLY A 30 2.09 -10.31 -2.76
N VAL A 31 2.52 -10.55 -1.52
CA VAL A 31 1.86 -10.02 -0.32
C VAL A 31 1.88 -8.50 -0.32
N MET A 32 3.04 -7.89 -0.57
CA MET A 32 3.19 -6.44 -0.65
C MET A 32 2.29 -5.85 -1.74
N HIS A 33 2.26 -6.48 -2.92
CA HIS A 33 1.41 -6.02 -4.02
C HIS A 33 -0.08 -6.06 -3.68
N ALA A 34 -0.52 -7.11 -2.98
CA ALA A 34 -1.91 -7.27 -2.54
C ALA A 34 -2.29 -6.21 -1.52
N VAL A 35 -1.45 -5.96 -0.52
CA VAL A 35 -1.69 -4.91 0.48
C VAL A 35 -1.79 -3.55 -0.21
N GLN A 36 -0.82 -3.18 -1.05
CA GLN A 36 -0.82 -1.90 -1.78
C GLN A 36 -2.04 -1.70 -2.67
N ALA A 37 -2.61 -2.79 -3.22
CA ALA A 37 -3.82 -2.73 -4.03
C ALA A 37 -5.08 -2.51 -3.18
N LEU A 38 -5.13 -3.08 -1.97
CA LEU A 38 -6.28 -3.00 -1.07
C LEU A 38 -6.36 -1.67 -0.31
N MET A 39 -5.21 -1.06 0.04
CA MET A 39 -5.16 0.14 0.89
C MET A 39 -6.08 1.31 0.43
N PRO A 40 -6.16 1.64 -0.87
CA PRO A 40 -7.09 2.67 -1.37
C PRO A 40 -8.57 2.41 -1.05
N GLU A 41 -8.98 1.15 -0.94
CA GLU A 41 -10.37 0.75 -0.74
C GLU A 41 -10.80 0.83 0.72
N LEU A 42 -9.83 0.85 1.64
CA LEU A 42 -10.08 0.84 3.08
C LEU A 42 -10.45 2.22 3.65
N GLY A 43 -10.32 3.30 2.87
CA GLY A 43 -10.65 4.66 3.31
C GLY A 43 -9.77 5.17 4.46
N ILE A 44 -8.58 4.59 4.62
CA ILE A 44 -7.61 4.92 5.66
C ILE A 44 -6.43 5.68 5.06
N LYS A 45 -5.81 6.59 5.83
CA LYS A 45 -4.56 7.25 5.50
C LYS A 45 -3.75 7.55 6.76
#